data_AF-A0A957WV53-F1
#
_entry.id   AF-A0A957WV53-F1
#
_cell.length_a   1.000
_cell.length_b   1.000
_cell.length_c   1.000
_cell.angle_alpha   90.00
_cell.angle_beta   90.00
_cell.angle_gamma   90.00
#
_symmetry.space_group_name_H-M   'P 1'
#
loop_
_entity.id
_entity.type
_entity.pdbx_description
1 polymer ?
#
loop_
_entity_poly.entity_id
_entity_poly.type
_entity_poly.pdbx_seq_one_letter_code
_entity_poly.pdbx_strand_id
1 'polypeptide(L)'
;MTEETQEMTVAEVLAAFSERGSYRRDAVEAALAQPEAMIPELIGLLTQVCDDPAAFAESRAPVYALFLLSHLKATAAHAVIADLLRLGEWAQYLFGDLITEEFSTFLYRTYADDPEPAKALLADRTAGDFARAVGADVLVYAVAEGRLPREEVLSYLSAILTTEPHDDEWNDIFSLLVYRMSQLHPAEQMDLIRSLYEDELVDSMYVDLADIEQIVNEQSPQETIAQALREAQATATDELHDDLEEWVDDYSYEPELDLAHLLADSRATTNRKAAKKKAKSKRKMAKASRKKNRRKR
;
A
#
# COMPACT_ATOMS: atom_id res chain seq x y z
N MET A 1 6.86 -6.06 -45.86
CA MET A 1 5.83 -5.15 -45.34
C MET A 1 6.06 -5.08 -43.85
N THR A 2 6.76 -4.03 -43.42
CA THR A 2 6.83 -3.65 -42.01
C THR A 2 5.45 -3.14 -41.67
N GLU A 3 4.73 -3.82 -40.77
CA GLU A 3 3.58 -3.22 -40.10
C GLU A 3 4.12 -1.99 -39.37
N GLU A 4 3.76 -0.80 -39.84
CA GLU A 4 3.81 0.40 -39.01
C GLU A 4 2.83 0.13 -37.87
N THR A 5 3.34 -0.29 -36.72
CA THR A 5 2.60 -0.30 -35.47
C THR A 5 2.12 1.14 -35.28
N GLN A 6 0.83 1.37 -35.45
CA GLN A 6 0.24 2.69 -35.27
C GLN A 6 0.49 3.12 -33.82
N GLU A 7 1.35 4.12 -33.59
CA GLU A 7 1.68 4.59 -32.25
C GLU A 7 0.42 5.03 -31.51
N MET A 8 0.07 4.33 -30.42
CA MET A 8 -1.07 4.70 -29.59
C MET A 8 -0.75 5.97 -28.80
N THR A 9 -1.68 6.93 -28.84
CA THR A 9 -1.63 8.10 -27.99
C THR A 9 -1.85 7.72 -26.52
N VAL A 10 -1.38 8.56 -25.59
CA VAL A 10 -1.60 8.37 -24.15
C VAL A 10 -3.08 8.16 -23.81
N ALA A 11 -3.99 8.88 -24.47
CA ALA A 11 -5.43 8.75 -24.26
C ALA A 11 -5.97 7.38 -24.74
N GLU A 12 -5.47 6.87 -25.86
CA GLU A 12 -5.84 5.54 -26.37
C GLU A 12 -5.31 4.43 -25.46
N VAL A 13 -4.10 4.58 -24.90
CA VAL A 13 -3.55 3.64 -23.91
C VAL A 13 -4.41 3.59 -22.65
N LEU A 14 -4.75 4.75 -22.06
CA LEU A 14 -5.59 4.81 -20.86
C LEU A 14 -7.01 4.27 -21.11
N ALA A 15 -7.56 4.51 -22.31
CA ALA A 15 -8.84 3.94 -22.71
C ALA A 15 -8.76 2.41 -22.79
N ALA A 16 -7.70 1.86 -23.40
CA ALA A 16 -7.48 0.42 -23.49
C ALA A 16 -7.39 -0.25 -22.11
N PHE A 17 -6.73 0.38 -21.13
CA PHE A 17 -6.65 -0.15 -19.76
C PHE A 17 -7.99 -0.14 -19.00
N SER A 18 -8.93 0.72 -19.43
CA SER A 18 -10.25 0.85 -18.82
C SER A 18 -11.27 -0.12 -19.42
N GLU A 19 -10.96 -0.73 -20.56
CA GLU A 19 -11.82 -1.71 -21.22
C GLU A 19 -11.83 -3.04 -20.45
N ARG A 20 -13.01 -3.64 -20.32
CA ARG A 20 -13.13 -5.01 -19.81
C ARG A 20 -12.69 -6.00 -20.88
N GLY A 21 -11.94 -7.01 -20.50
CA GLY A 21 -11.50 -8.05 -21.41
C GLY A 21 -10.13 -8.57 -21.01
N SER A 22 -9.47 -9.19 -21.99
CA SER A 22 -8.14 -9.76 -21.81
C SER A 22 -7.05 -8.69 -21.71
N TYR A 23 -5.90 -9.13 -21.25
CA TYR A 23 -4.65 -8.39 -21.18
C TYR A 23 -4.32 -7.65 -22.49
N ARG A 24 -3.88 -6.38 -22.35
CA ARG A 24 -3.61 -5.44 -23.45
C ARG A 24 -2.11 -5.21 -23.63
N ARG A 25 -1.44 -6.22 -24.16
CA ARG A 25 0.01 -6.21 -24.42
C ARG A 25 0.45 -5.02 -25.29
N ASP A 26 -0.31 -4.72 -26.34
CA ASP A 26 -0.09 -3.58 -27.25
C ASP A 26 -0.11 -2.23 -26.52
N ALA A 27 -1.09 -2.02 -25.64
CA ALA A 27 -1.21 -0.81 -24.85
C ALA A 27 -0.09 -0.68 -23.80
N VAL A 28 0.34 -1.81 -23.22
CA VAL A 28 1.49 -1.84 -22.29
C VAL A 28 2.79 -1.48 -23.02
N GLU A 29 3.06 -2.06 -24.18
CA GLU A 29 4.24 -1.70 -24.99
C GLU A 29 4.22 -0.22 -25.39
N ALA A 30 3.06 0.29 -25.79
CA ALA A 30 2.89 1.70 -26.12
C ALA A 30 3.08 2.63 -24.90
N ALA A 31 2.70 2.19 -23.70
CA ALA A 31 2.96 2.92 -22.46
C ALA A 31 4.46 3.01 -22.15
N LEU A 32 5.16 1.87 -22.27
CA LEU A 32 6.61 1.76 -22.03
C LEU A 32 7.45 2.54 -23.05
N ALA A 33 6.94 2.74 -24.26
CA ALA A 33 7.59 3.55 -25.29
C ALA A 33 7.56 5.07 -25.01
N GLN A 34 6.69 5.56 -24.10
CA GLN A 34 6.51 6.99 -23.81
C GLN A 34 6.43 7.32 -22.31
N PRO A 35 7.43 6.92 -21.49
CA PRO A 35 7.35 6.96 -20.03
C PRO A 35 7.15 8.38 -19.47
N GLU A 36 7.81 9.39 -20.05
CA GLU A 36 7.70 10.79 -19.60
C GLU A 36 6.27 11.33 -19.67
N ALA A 37 5.52 10.93 -20.70
CA ALA A 37 4.13 11.33 -20.88
C ALA A 37 3.16 10.44 -20.07
N MET A 38 3.52 9.16 -19.87
CA MET A 38 2.63 8.20 -19.23
C MET A 38 2.64 8.28 -17.69
N ILE A 39 3.81 8.43 -17.06
CA ILE A 39 3.94 8.49 -15.60
C ILE A 39 2.97 9.49 -14.92
N PRO A 40 2.88 10.77 -15.34
CA PRO A 40 1.96 11.71 -14.69
C PRO A 40 0.50 11.32 -14.83
N GLU A 41 0.10 10.72 -15.95
CA GLU A 41 -1.28 10.29 -16.18
C GLU A 41 -1.64 9.05 -15.35
N LEU A 42 -0.73 8.08 -15.22
CA LEU A 42 -0.93 6.92 -14.34
C LEU A 42 -1.01 7.32 -12.87
N ILE A 43 -0.17 8.26 -12.41
CA ILE A 43 -0.29 8.85 -11.06
C ILE A 43 -1.63 9.56 -10.90
N GLY A 44 -2.06 10.31 -11.91
CA GLY A 44 -3.36 10.98 -11.94
C GLY A 44 -4.52 9.98 -11.85
N LEU A 45 -4.40 8.82 -12.49
CA LEU A 45 -5.37 7.73 -12.41
C LEU A 45 -5.47 7.17 -10.98
N LEU A 46 -4.33 6.82 -10.36
CA LEU A 46 -4.34 6.31 -8.98
C LEU A 46 -4.86 7.37 -7.99
N THR A 47 -4.59 8.64 -8.24
CA THR A 47 -5.15 9.75 -7.43
C THR A 47 -6.68 9.79 -7.53
N GLN A 48 -7.25 9.54 -8.72
CA GLN A 48 -8.70 9.46 -8.89
C GLN A 48 -9.28 8.23 -8.17
N VAL A 49 -8.56 7.11 -8.11
CA VAL A 49 -8.96 5.94 -7.31
C VAL A 49 -9.04 6.32 -5.83
N CYS A 50 -8.07 7.07 -5.31
CA CYS A 50 -8.12 7.54 -3.92
C CYS A 50 -9.32 8.47 -3.64
N ASP A 51 -9.69 9.30 -4.61
CA ASP A 51 -10.80 10.26 -4.48
C ASP A 51 -12.19 9.61 -4.63
N ASP A 52 -12.34 8.66 -5.55
CA ASP A 52 -13.59 7.95 -5.86
C ASP A 52 -13.36 6.48 -6.25
N PRO A 53 -13.04 5.59 -5.29
CA PRO A 53 -12.71 4.19 -5.58
C PRO A 53 -13.88 3.44 -6.24
N ALA A 54 -15.12 3.86 -5.98
CA ALA A 54 -16.32 3.26 -6.56
C ALA A 54 -16.38 3.41 -8.09
N ALA A 55 -15.80 4.46 -8.66
CA ALA A 55 -15.73 4.64 -10.11
C ALA A 55 -14.84 3.60 -10.80
N PHE A 56 -13.96 2.94 -10.04
CA PHE A 56 -12.99 1.97 -10.53
C PHE A 56 -13.33 0.53 -10.13
N ALA A 57 -14.49 0.29 -9.50
CA ALA A 57 -14.90 -1.02 -8.99
C ALA A 57 -14.93 -2.14 -10.05
N GLU A 58 -15.03 -1.76 -11.33
CA GLU A 58 -15.07 -2.68 -12.47
C GLU A 58 -13.91 -2.48 -13.46
N SER A 59 -12.96 -1.59 -13.13
CA SER A 59 -11.88 -1.18 -14.00
C SER A 59 -10.58 -1.90 -13.66
N ARG A 60 -9.82 -2.28 -14.69
CA ARG A 60 -8.46 -2.85 -14.53
C ARG A 60 -7.36 -1.79 -14.59
N ALA A 61 -7.71 -0.56 -14.94
CA ALA A 61 -6.74 0.50 -15.11
C ALA A 61 -5.85 0.78 -13.86
N PRO A 62 -6.35 0.65 -12.61
CA PRO A 62 -5.48 0.76 -11.44
C PRO A 62 -4.38 -0.30 -11.38
N VAL A 63 -4.67 -1.54 -11.79
CA VAL A 63 -3.70 -2.64 -11.82
C VAL A 63 -2.61 -2.35 -12.85
N TYR A 64 -3.00 -2.00 -14.09
CA TYR A 64 -2.04 -1.54 -15.12
C TYR A 64 -1.14 -0.41 -14.62
N ALA A 65 -1.73 0.60 -13.95
CA ALA A 65 -0.99 1.74 -13.45
C ALA A 65 0.03 1.34 -12.37
N LEU A 66 -0.33 0.47 -11.42
CA LEU A 66 0.58 -0.01 -10.38
C LEU A 66 1.79 -0.74 -10.96
N PHE A 67 1.56 -1.71 -11.85
CA PHE A 67 2.62 -2.47 -12.51
C PHE A 67 3.54 -1.59 -13.35
N LEU A 68 2.98 -0.69 -14.16
CA LEU A 68 3.77 0.21 -15.00
C LEU A 68 4.59 1.22 -14.18
N LEU A 69 4.00 1.85 -13.16
CA LEU A 69 4.72 2.80 -12.30
C LEU A 69 5.82 2.12 -11.50
N SER A 70 5.57 0.90 -11.03
CA SER A 70 6.57 0.06 -10.36
C SER A 70 7.72 -0.31 -11.31
N HIS A 71 7.42 -0.83 -12.50
CA HIS A 71 8.41 -1.20 -13.50
C HIS A 71 9.27 -0.01 -13.95
N LEU A 72 8.63 1.15 -14.16
CA LEU A 72 9.31 2.40 -14.52
C LEU A 72 10.04 3.05 -13.34
N LYS A 73 9.95 2.49 -12.12
CA LYS A 73 10.54 3.01 -10.88
C LYS A 73 10.16 4.47 -10.64
N ALA A 74 8.90 4.80 -10.91
CA ALA A 74 8.38 6.16 -10.89
C ALA A 74 8.22 6.65 -9.44
N THR A 75 9.29 7.20 -8.86
CA THR A 75 9.31 7.57 -7.43
C THR A 75 8.27 8.61 -7.01
N ALA A 76 7.83 9.45 -7.94
CA ALA A 76 6.72 10.38 -7.72
C ALA A 76 5.39 9.69 -7.37
N ALA A 77 5.24 8.39 -7.68
CA ALA A 77 4.06 7.59 -7.36
C ALA A 77 4.05 7.03 -5.94
N HIS A 78 5.17 7.05 -5.21
CA HIS A 78 5.31 6.36 -3.92
C HIS A 78 4.19 6.69 -2.92
N ALA A 79 3.90 7.98 -2.76
CA ALA A 79 2.87 8.43 -1.83
C ALA A 79 1.46 7.99 -2.25
N VAL A 80 1.12 8.09 -3.55
CA VAL A 80 -0.22 7.69 -4.00
C VAL A 80 -0.42 6.19 -3.91
N ILE A 81 0.62 5.39 -4.14
CA ILE A 81 0.57 3.93 -3.98
C ILE A 81 0.33 3.57 -2.51
N ALA A 82 1.01 4.22 -1.56
CA ALA A 82 0.75 4.04 -0.13
C ALA A 82 -0.68 4.46 0.25
N ASP A 83 -1.21 5.54 -0.33
CA ASP A 83 -2.56 6.03 -0.04
C ASP A 83 -3.67 5.06 -0.51
N LEU A 84 -3.44 4.29 -1.58
CA LEU A 84 -4.39 3.26 -2.05
C LEU A 84 -4.66 2.19 -0.98
N LEU A 85 -3.63 1.80 -0.23
CA LEU A 85 -3.74 0.82 0.85
C LEU A 85 -4.48 1.34 2.08
N ARG A 86 -4.76 2.65 2.13
CA ARG A 86 -5.50 3.32 3.21
C ARG A 86 -6.99 3.51 2.90
N LEU A 87 -7.48 2.91 1.80
CA LEU A 87 -8.87 3.02 1.38
C LEU A 87 -9.82 2.13 2.19
N GLY A 88 -9.32 1.43 3.22
CA GLY A 88 -10.09 0.50 4.05
C GLY A 88 -10.58 -0.68 3.21
N GLU A 89 -11.86 -1.03 3.33
CA GLU A 89 -12.46 -2.12 2.57
C GLU A 89 -12.38 -1.94 1.05
N TRP A 90 -12.26 -0.71 0.55
CA TRP A 90 -12.05 -0.46 -0.88
C TRP A 90 -10.68 -0.93 -1.37
N ALA A 91 -9.65 -0.91 -0.52
CA ALA A 91 -8.35 -1.46 -0.89
C ALA A 91 -8.49 -2.96 -1.14
N GLN A 92 -9.12 -3.68 -0.19
CA GLN A 92 -9.38 -5.12 -0.33
C GLN A 92 -10.24 -5.42 -1.57
N TYR A 93 -11.31 -4.65 -1.80
CA TYR A 93 -12.18 -4.88 -2.95
C TYR A 93 -11.48 -4.64 -4.30
N LEU A 94 -10.65 -3.60 -4.41
CA LEU A 94 -10.02 -3.23 -5.68
C LEU A 94 -8.77 -4.06 -5.99
N PHE A 95 -8.07 -4.52 -4.96
CA PHE A 95 -6.74 -5.11 -5.10
C PHE A 95 -6.68 -6.56 -4.63
N GLY A 96 -7.49 -6.97 -3.65
CA GLY A 96 -7.50 -8.34 -3.15
C GLY A 96 -6.11 -8.84 -2.82
N ASP A 97 -5.76 -9.98 -3.39
CA ASP A 97 -4.49 -10.69 -3.14
C ASP A 97 -3.25 -9.90 -3.61
N LEU A 98 -3.40 -8.90 -4.51
CA LEU A 98 -2.31 -7.99 -4.85
C LEU A 98 -1.71 -7.34 -3.59
N ILE A 99 -2.53 -7.07 -2.56
CA ILE A 99 -2.07 -6.44 -1.31
C ILE A 99 -0.96 -7.25 -0.66
N THR A 100 -1.09 -8.57 -0.65
CA THR A 100 -0.13 -9.48 -0.03
C THR A 100 0.96 -9.95 -0.99
N GLU A 101 0.68 -10.00 -2.29
CA GLU A 101 1.59 -10.58 -3.28
C GLU A 101 2.47 -9.55 -3.98
N GLU A 102 1.97 -8.35 -4.26
CA GLU A 102 2.63 -7.41 -5.16
C GLU A 102 2.88 -6.01 -4.57
N PHE A 103 2.04 -5.57 -3.63
CA PHE A 103 2.11 -4.18 -3.14
C PHE A 103 3.43 -3.83 -2.45
N SER A 104 4.07 -4.79 -1.77
CA SER A 104 5.41 -4.61 -1.21
C SER A 104 6.45 -4.33 -2.30
N THR A 105 6.37 -5.03 -3.44
CA THR A 105 7.21 -4.78 -4.62
C THR A 105 6.90 -3.42 -5.25
N PHE A 106 5.63 -3.06 -5.43
CA PHE A 106 5.23 -1.77 -6.00
C PHE A 106 5.72 -0.59 -5.16
N LEU A 107 5.51 -0.66 -3.85
CA LEU A 107 5.86 0.42 -2.95
C LEU A 107 7.38 0.54 -2.78
N TYR A 108 8.10 -0.59 -2.76
CA TYR A 108 9.56 -0.62 -2.75
C TYR A 108 10.18 -0.07 -4.04
N ARG A 109 9.73 -0.51 -5.21
CA ARG A 109 10.30 -0.06 -6.51
C ARG A 109 10.09 1.44 -6.77
N THR A 110 9.08 2.02 -6.14
CA THR A 110 8.80 3.47 -6.20
C THR A 110 9.42 4.24 -5.03
N TYR A 111 10.12 3.59 -4.10
CA TYR A 111 10.75 4.26 -2.97
C TYR A 111 11.93 5.15 -3.42
N ALA A 112 11.83 6.45 -3.13
CA ALA A 112 12.95 7.39 -3.27
C ALA A 112 13.83 7.36 -2.02
N ASP A 113 13.52 8.19 -1.01
CA ASP A 113 14.28 8.29 0.25
C ASP A 113 13.41 8.87 1.39
N ASP A 114 12.08 8.93 1.20
CA ASP A 114 11.14 9.44 2.20
C ASP A 114 10.38 8.27 2.83
N PRO A 115 10.67 7.89 4.08
CA PRO A 115 9.97 6.80 4.75
C PRO A 115 8.58 7.20 5.26
N GLU A 116 8.21 8.49 5.24
CA GLU A 116 6.97 8.95 5.88
C GLU A 116 5.70 8.32 5.28
N PRO A 117 5.56 8.13 3.96
CA PRO A 117 4.39 7.43 3.42
C PRO A 117 4.25 5.99 3.94
N ALA A 118 5.35 5.23 3.99
CA ALA A 118 5.36 3.86 4.53
C ALA A 118 5.10 3.83 6.05
N LYS A 119 5.73 4.74 6.81
CA LYS A 119 5.48 4.89 8.26
C LYS A 119 4.02 5.26 8.54
N ALA A 120 3.46 6.19 7.77
CA ALA A 120 2.09 6.67 7.93
C ALA A 120 1.05 5.62 7.53
N LEU A 121 1.36 4.75 6.57
CA LEU A 121 0.54 3.58 6.23
C LEU A 121 0.54 2.57 7.39
N LEU A 122 1.72 2.20 7.90
CA LEU A 122 1.84 1.25 9.01
C LEU A 122 1.09 1.72 10.28
N ALA A 123 1.12 3.02 10.56
CA ALA A 123 0.43 3.62 11.70
C ALA A 123 -1.08 3.81 11.50
N ASP A 124 -1.61 3.62 10.28
CA ASP A 124 -3.03 3.80 9.99
C ASP A 124 -3.85 2.57 10.35
N ARG A 125 -4.43 2.56 11.57
CA ARG A 125 -5.32 1.49 12.05
C ARG A 125 -6.65 1.37 11.30
N THR A 126 -6.91 2.24 10.32
CA THR A 126 -8.09 2.08 9.44
C THR A 126 -7.76 1.29 8.17
N ALA A 127 -6.47 1.05 7.89
CA ALA A 127 -6.02 0.09 6.90
C ALA A 127 -6.00 -1.32 7.51
N GLY A 128 -6.23 -2.35 6.70
CA GLY A 128 -6.11 -3.74 7.13
C GLY A 128 -4.67 -4.13 7.46
N ASP A 129 -4.49 -5.17 8.26
CA ASP A 129 -3.16 -5.50 8.82
C ASP A 129 -2.13 -5.88 7.75
N PHE A 130 -2.55 -6.60 6.71
CA PHE A 130 -1.68 -6.89 5.56
C PHE A 130 -1.28 -5.62 4.79
N ALA A 131 -2.23 -4.70 4.57
CA ALA A 131 -1.95 -3.41 3.94
C ALA A 131 -0.98 -2.56 4.79
N ARG A 132 -1.10 -2.61 6.12
CA ARG A 132 -0.16 -1.96 7.04
C ARG A 132 1.23 -2.61 7.00
N ALA A 133 1.30 -3.93 6.90
CA ALA A 133 2.55 -4.68 6.82
C ALA A 133 3.36 -4.37 5.56
N VAL A 134 2.72 -4.03 4.44
CA VAL A 134 3.41 -3.48 3.24
C VAL A 134 4.27 -2.26 3.60
N GLY A 135 3.77 -1.39 4.48
CA GLY A 135 4.54 -0.25 4.99
C GLY A 135 5.78 -0.69 5.78
N ALA A 136 5.69 -1.77 6.56
CA ALA A 136 6.83 -2.34 7.27
C ALA A 136 7.86 -2.96 6.31
N ASP A 137 7.42 -3.68 5.27
CA ASP A 137 8.29 -4.30 4.28
C ASP A 137 9.22 -3.28 3.62
N VAL A 138 8.68 -2.12 3.22
CA VAL A 138 9.48 -1.04 2.62
C VAL A 138 10.52 -0.48 3.59
N LEU A 139 10.19 -0.38 4.89
CA LEU A 139 11.17 0.06 5.89
C LEU A 139 12.28 -0.97 6.09
N VAL A 140 11.95 -2.27 6.07
CA VAL A 140 12.94 -3.36 6.11
C VAL A 140 13.87 -3.27 4.91
N TYR A 141 13.33 -3.10 3.70
CA TYR A 141 14.13 -3.00 2.48
C TYR A 141 15.00 -1.73 2.44
N ALA A 142 14.48 -0.61 2.94
CA ALA A 142 15.26 0.62 3.07
C ALA A 142 16.45 0.46 4.05
N VAL A 143 16.29 -0.33 5.13
CA VAL A 143 17.44 -0.73 5.98
C VAL A 143 18.39 -1.64 5.21
N ALA A 144 17.86 -2.59 4.46
CA ALA A 144 18.66 -3.57 3.72
C ALA A 144 19.52 -2.96 2.62
N GLU A 145 19.07 -1.86 2.03
CA GLU A 145 19.86 -1.04 1.10
C GLU A 145 20.75 0.00 1.77
N GLY A 146 20.72 0.11 3.10
CA GLY A 146 21.50 1.10 3.85
C GLY A 146 20.98 2.53 3.75
N ARG A 147 19.71 2.72 3.35
CA ARG A 147 19.05 4.03 3.27
C ARG A 147 18.44 4.46 4.60
N LEU A 148 18.12 3.52 5.49
CA LEU A 148 17.65 3.78 6.86
C LEU A 148 18.52 3.08 7.91
N PRO A 149 18.69 3.66 9.12
CA PRO A 149 19.31 2.96 10.23
C PRO A 149 18.43 1.81 10.73
N ARG A 150 19.02 0.63 10.88
CA ARG A 150 18.37 -0.57 11.44
C ARG A 150 17.69 -0.28 12.78
N GLU A 151 18.40 0.41 13.68
CA GLU A 151 17.94 0.72 15.03
C GLU A 151 16.73 1.66 15.02
N GLU A 152 16.66 2.58 14.04
CA GLU A 152 15.51 3.48 13.90
C GLU A 152 14.25 2.70 13.52
N VAL A 153 14.35 1.79 12.55
CA VAL A 153 13.22 0.98 12.11
C VAL A 153 12.78 0.01 13.20
N LEU A 154 13.70 -0.71 13.85
CA LEU A 154 13.37 -1.59 14.98
C LEU A 154 12.70 -0.83 16.14
N SER A 155 13.17 0.38 16.46
CA SER A 155 12.54 1.22 17.48
C SER A 155 11.14 1.67 17.07
N TYR A 156 10.92 1.97 15.79
CA TYR A 156 9.61 2.36 15.28
C TYR A 156 8.62 1.19 15.33
N LEU A 157 9.02 0.01 14.87
CA LEU A 157 8.19 -1.21 14.94
C LEU A 157 7.83 -1.57 16.39
N SER A 158 8.81 -1.48 17.30
CA SER A 158 8.59 -1.70 18.74
C SER A 158 7.55 -0.73 19.32
N ALA A 159 7.59 0.54 18.91
CA ALA A 159 6.65 1.55 19.37
C ALA A 159 5.22 1.28 18.87
N ILE A 160 5.06 0.80 17.62
CA ILE A 160 3.76 0.36 17.11
C ILE A 160 3.25 -0.80 17.95
N LEU A 161 4.03 -1.88 18.10
CA LEU A 161 3.66 -3.07 18.89
C LEU A 161 3.26 -2.75 20.34
N THR A 162 3.96 -1.80 20.98
CA THR A 162 3.67 -1.42 22.37
C THR A 162 2.40 -0.56 22.52
N THR A 163 1.98 0.12 21.46
CA THR A 163 0.82 1.02 21.49
C THR A 163 -0.40 0.45 20.78
N GLU A 164 -0.24 -0.69 20.12
CA GLU A 164 -1.31 -1.41 19.46
C GLU A 164 -2.27 -1.98 20.51
N PRO A 165 -3.59 -1.79 20.33
CA PRO A 165 -4.55 -2.33 21.28
C PRO A 165 -4.49 -3.86 21.26
N HIS A 166 -4.60 -4.43 22.46
CA HIS A 166 -4.88 -5.85 22.67
C HIS A 166 -6.39 -5.97 22.85
N ASP A 167 -7.15 -5.94 21.75
CA ASP A 167 -8.58 -6.24 21.78
C ASP A 167 -8.85 -7.73 21.51
N ASP A 168 -10.07 -8.17 21.80
CA ASP A 168 -10.51 -9.57 21.62
C ASP A 168 -10.68 -9.94 20.12
N GLU A 169 -10.46 -9.00 19.19
CA GLU A 169 -10.47 -9.24 17.75
C GLU A 169 -9.06 -9.66 17.31
N TRP A 170 -8.99 -10.77 16.56
CA TRP A 170 -7.72 -11.26 16.05
C TRP A 170 -7.09 -10.21 15.13
N ASN A 171 -5.85 -9.81 15.42
CA ASN A 171 -5.12 -8.80 14.67
C ASN A 171 -3.76 -9.37 14.26
N ASP A 172 -3.57 -9.60 12.95
CA ASP A 172 -2.36 -10.20 12.41
C ASP A 172 -1.14 -9.27 12.50
N ILE A 173 -1.32 -7.98 12.83
CA ILE A 173 -0.24 -7.00 12.83
C ILE A 173 0.89 -7.36 13.79
N PHE A 174 0.59 -7.98 14.93
CA PHE A 174 1.61 -8.40 15.89
C PHE A 174 2.55 -9.42 15.24
N SER A 175 2.00 -10.50 14.68
CA SER A 175 2.73 -11.53 13.96
C SER A 175 3.48 -10.98 12.76
N LEU A 176 2.82 -10.13 11.97
CA LEU A 176 3.40 -9.53 10.77
C LEU A 176 4.60 -8.65 11.12
N LEU A 177 4.53 -7.82 12.16
CA LEU A 177 5.65 -6.96 12.55
C LEU A 177 6.78 -7.72 13.23
N VAL A 178 6.48 -8.74 14.04
CA VAL A 178 7.51 -9.60 14.63
C VAL A 178 8.31 -10.35 13.56
N TYR A 179 7.65 -10.85 12.51
CA TYR A 179 8.34 -11.43 11.35
C TYR A 179 9.27 -10.39 10.67
N ARG A 180 8.84 -9.13 10.51
CA ARG A 180 9.66 -8.06 9.88
C ARG A 180 10.83 -7.66 10.78
N MET A 181 10.64 -7.67 12.10
CA MET A 181 11.71 -7.45 13.05
C MET A 181 12.77 -8.57 12.98
N SER A 182 12.36 -9.83 12.73
CA SER A 182 13.30 -10.96 12.57
C SER A 182 14.25 -10.75 11.39
N GLN A 183 13.76 -10.16 10.29
CA GLN A 183 14.55 -9.80 9.10
C GLN A 183 15.58 -8.69 9.36
N LEU A 184 15.49 -7.99 10.49
CA LEU A 184 16.39 -6.92 10.91
C LEU A 184 17.30 -7.31 12.08
N HIS A 185 17.31 -8.58 12.47
CA HIS A 185 18.10 -9.11 13.59
C HIS A 185 17.78 -8.38 14.93
N PRO A 186 16.68 -8.72 15.61
CA PRO A 186 16.06 -7.92 16.68
C PRO A 186 16.64 -8.23 18.07
N ALA A 187 17.96 -8.35 18.19
CA ALA A 187 18.62 -8.77 19.42
C ALA A 187 18.25 -7.88 20.62
N GLU A 188 18.18 -6.58 20.39
CA GLU A 188 17.85 -5.57 21.39
C GLU A 188 16.35 -5.53 21.76
N GLN A 189 15.49 -6.21 20.99
CA GLN A 189 14.04 -6.26 21.18
C GLN A 189 13.54 -7.63 21.65
N MET A 190 14.44 -8.58 21.93
CA MET A 190 14.05 -9.94 22.32
C MET A 190 13.18 -10.00 23.58
N ASP A 191 13.36 -9.10 24.54
CA ASP A 191 12.50 -9.05 25.74
C ASP A 191 11.06 -8.66 25.38
N LEU A 192 10.89 -7.69 24.47
CA LEU A 192 9.57 -7.34 23.92
C LEU A 192 8.97 -8.52 23.15
N ILE A 193 9.74 -9.11 22.24
CA ILE A 193 9.26 -10.23 21.41
C ILE A 193 8.80 -11.40 22.29
N ARG A 194 9.58 -11.81 23.30
CA ARG A 194 9.19 -12.86 24.24
C ARG A 194 7.88 -12.54 24.96
N SER A 195 7.72 -11.31 25.43
CA SER A 195 6.46 -10.90 26.09
C SER A 195 5.24 -11.01 25.16
N LEU A 196 5.40 -10.71 23.87
CA LEU A 196 4.30 -10.84 22.89
C LEU A 196 3.88 -12.31 22.68
N TYR A 197 4.83 -13.26 22.72
CA TYR A 197 4.50 -14.70 22.68
C TYR A 197 3.90 -15.20 23.99
N GLU A 198 4.40 -14.73 25.14
CA GLU A 198 3.84 -15.05 26.46
C GLU A 198 2.38 -14.59 26.59
N ASP A 199 2.06 -13.44 25.98
CA ASP A 199 0.71 -12.88 25.93
C ASP A 199 -0.16 -13.47 24.80
N GLU A 200 0.31 -14.48 24.06
CA GLU A 200 -0.38 -15.15 22.94
C GLU A 200 -0.81 -14.19 21.81
N LEU A 201 -0.07 -13.09 21.61
CA LEU A 201 -0.37 -12.08 20.58
C LEU A 201 0.26 -12.39 19.22
N VAL A 202 1.24 -13.28 19.18
CA VAL A 202 1.96 -13.68 17.97
C VAL A 202 1.60 -15.12 17.63
N ASP A 203 1.09 -15.32 16.41
CA ASP A 203 0.83 -16.65 15.87
C ASP A 203 2.11 -17.22 15.25
N SER A 204 2.53 -18.36 15.79
CA SER A 204 3.68 -19.14 15.31
C SER A 204 3.59 -19.59 13.85
N MET A 205 2.40 -19.54 13.23
CA MET A 205 2.25 -19.82 11.81
C MET A 205 2.99 -18.81 10.92
N TYR A 206 3.21 -17.58 11.40
CA TYR A 206 3.94 -16.55 10.67
C TYR A 206 5.45 -16.63 10.94
N VAL A 207 5.82 -16.81 12.21
CA VAL A 207 7.22 -16.92 12.64
C VAL A 207 7.28 -17.57 14.02
N ASP A 208 8.16 -18.56 14.20
CA ASP A 208 8.39 -19.20 15.48
C ASP A 208 9.39 -18.38 16.32
N LEU A 209 9.16 -18.27 17.63
CA LEU A 209 10.10 -17.64 18.56
C LEU A 209 11.46 -18.33 18.51
N ALA A 210 11.49 -19.66 18.37
CA ALA A 210 12.74 -20.42 18.27
C ALA A 210 13.56 -20.03 17.04
N ASP A 211 12.92 -19.74 15.91
CA ASP A 211 13.59 -19.29 14.69
C ASP A 211 14.22 -17.91 14.89
N ILE A 212 13.51 -16.99 15.57
CA ILE A 212 14.04 -15.65 15.89
C ILE A 212 15.23 -15.77 16.85
N GLU A 213 15.13 -16.61 17.88
CA GLU A 213 16.24 -16.86 18.81
C GLU A 213 17.43 -17.48 18.09
N GLN A 214 17.20 -18.38 17.14
CA GLN A 214 18.27 -18.94 16.32
C GLN A 214 18.94 -17.84 15.48
N ILE A 215 18.18 -16.99 14.80
CA ILE A 215 18.71 -15.85 14.02
C ILE A 215 19.63 -15.00 14.89
N VAL A 216 19.17 -14.57 16.07
CA VAL A 216 19.92 -13.69 16.98
C VAL A 216 21.19 -14.33 17.53
N ASN A 217 21.21 -15.66 17.70
CA ASN A 217 22.34 -16.38 18.28
C ASN A 217 23.38 -16.82 17.23
N GLU A 218 22.94 -17.13 16.01
CA GLU A 218 23.76 -17.80 15.00
C GLU A 218 24.15 -16.91 13.82
N GLN A 219 23.43 -15.80 13.58
CA GLN A 219 23.69 -14.89 12.48
C GLN A 219 24.21 -13.54 12.99
N SER A 220 24.97 -12.83 12.15
CA SER A 220 25.25 -11.42 12.35
C SER A 220 24.12 -10.55 11.80
N PRO A 221 23.92 -9.31 12.30
CA PRO A 221 22.96 -8.38 11.71
C PRO A 221 23.15 -8.18 10.21
N GLN A 222 24.40 -8.17 9.73
CA GLN A 222 24.71 -8.01 8.31
C GLN A 222 24.23 -9.21 7.47
N GLU A 223 24.35 -10.44 7.97
CA GLU A 223 23.90 -11.65 7.25
C GLU A 223 22.37 -11.69 7.13
N THR A 224 21.66 -11.41 8.23
CA THR A 224 20.20 -11.36 8.27
C THR A 224 19.66 -10.29 7.33
N ILE A 225 20.21 -9.08 7.39
CA ILE A 225 19.80 -7.97 6.52
C ILE A 225 20.10 -8.27 5.04
N ALA A 226 21.25 -8.89 4.75
CA ALA A 226 21.59 -9.28 3.38
C ALA A 226 20.65 -10.36 2.84
N GLN A 227 20.09 -11.22 3.71
CA GLN A 227 19.07 -12.18 3.32
C GLN A 227 17.75 -11.48 2.97
N ALA A 228 17.28 -10.56 3.81
CA ALA A 228 16.07 -9.78 3.54
C ALA A 228 16.16 -9.05 2.18
N LEU A 229 17.34 -8.49 1.85
CA LEU A 229 17.56 -7.87 0.54
C LEU A 229 17.44 -8.86 -0.63
N ARG A 230 17.97 -10.08 -0.48
CA ARG A 230 17.90 -11.11 -1.55
C ARG A 230 16.46 -11.56 -1.77
N GLU A 231 15.69 -11.71 -0.71
CA GLU A 231 14.27 -12.08 -0.78
C GLU A 231 13.47 -10.99 -1.52
N ALA A 232 13.66 -9.72 -1.13
CA ALA A 232 13.04 -8.57 -1.80
C ALA A 232 13.35 -8.50 -3.30
N GLN A 233 14.61 -8.78 -3.66
CA GLN A 233 15.06 -8.76 -5.05
C GLN A 233 14.56 -9.96 -5.85
N ALA A 234 14.33 -11.10 -5.19
CA ALA A 234 13.81 -12.30 -5.85
C ALA A 234 12.32 -12.17 -6.21
N THR A 235 11.54 -11.47 -5.39
CA THR A 235 10.11 -11.20 -5.67
C THR A 235 9.92 -10.06 -6.67
N ALA A 236 10.90 -9.18 -6.80
CA ALA A 236 10.90 -8.09 -7.77
C ALA A 236 11.36 -8.57 -9.16
N THR A 237 10.55 -9.40 -9.83
CA THR A 237 10.82 -9.89 -11.20
C THR A 237 10.66 -8.76 -12.25
N ASP A 238 11.36 -8.89 -13.38
CA ASP A 238 11.20 -8.00 -14.54
C ASP A 238 10.21 -8.58 -15.57
N GLU A 239 9.43 -9.60 -15.18
CA GLU A 239 8.48 -10.33 -16.03
C GLU A 239 7.12 -9.61 -16.13
N LEU A 240 7.16 -8.28 -16.28
CA LEU A 240 6.01 -7.38 -16.28
C LEU A 240 4.82 -7.88 -17.09
N HIS A 241 5.07 -8.43 -18.28
CA HIS A 241 4.01 -8.89 -19.15
C HIS A 241 3.31 -10.14 -18.61
N ASP A 242 4.06 -11.07 -18.04
CA ASP A 242 3.51 -12.35 -17.58
C ASP A 242 2.76 -12.12 -16.25
N ASP A 243 3.36 -11.35 -15.33
CA ASP A 243 2.71 -10.96 -14.07
C ASP A 243 1.40 -10.18 -14.35
N LEU A 244 1.47 -9.15 -15.20
CA LEU A 244 0.30 -8.32 -15.48
C LEU A 244 -0.77 -9.06 -16.29
N GLU A 245 -0.39 -10.01 -17.15
CA GLU A 245 -1.34 -10.89 -17.86
C GLU A 245 -2.08 -11.78 -16.86
N GLU A 246 -1.37 -12.42 -15.93
CA GLU A 246 -1.97 -13.20 -14.83
C GLU A 246 -2.96 -12.36 -14.01
N TRP A 247 -2.54 -11.20 -13.53
CA TRP A 247 -3.39 -10.35 -12.69
C TRP A 247 -4.54 -9.66 -13.43
N VAL A 248 -4.49 -9.51 -14.75
CA VAL A 248 -5.60 -8.94 -15.53
C VAL A 248 -6.57 -10.02 -15.99
N ASP A 249 -6.08 -11.18 -16.41
CA ASP A 249 -6.88 -12.25 -17.00
C ASP A 249 -7.43 -13.24 -15.96
N ASP A 250 -6.70 -13.52 -14.88
CA ASP A 250 -7.12 -14.47 -13.83
C ASP A 250 -8.13 -13.89 -12.83
N TYR A 251 -8.73 -12.74 -13.15
CA TYR A 251 -9.76 -12.12 -12.34
C TYR A 251 -11.14 -12.80 -12.45
N SER A 252 -11.15 -14.12 -12.41
CA SER A 252 -12.27 -14.93 -11.92
C SER A 252 -12.53 -14.70 -10.42
N TYR A 253 -11.69 -13.89 -9.75
CA TYR A 253 -11.91 -13.39 -8.40
C TYR A 253 -13.25 -12.66 -8.29
N GLU A 254 -14.25 -13.37 -7.77
CA GLU A 254 -15.44 -12.76 -7.18
C GLU A 254 -14.97 -12.08 -5.90
N PRO A 255 -15.03 -10.73 -5.80
CA PRO A 255 -14.57 -10.05 -4.60
C PRO A 255 -15.30 -10.59 -3.38
N GLU A 256 -14.55 -10.99 -2.35
CA GLU A 256 -15.12 -11.49 -1.08
C GLU A 256 -16.10 -10.48 -0.46
N LEU A 257 -15.91 -9.19 -0.78
CA LEU A 257 -16.74 -8.08 -0.34
C LEU A 257 -17.82 -7.72 -1.37
N ASP A 258 -19.06 -7.64 -0.90
CA ASP A 258 -20.22 -7.23 -1.71
C ASP A 258 -20.12 -5.74 -2.09
N LEU A 259 -20.04 -5.45 -3.40
CA LEU A 259 -20.06 -4.09 -3.93
C LEU A 259 -21.27 -3.28 -3.43
N ALA A 260 -22.44 -3.92 -3.23
CA ALA A 260 -23.62 -3.24 -2.69
C ALA A 260 -23.41 -2.77 -1.24
N HIS A 261 -22.68 -3.54 -0.43
CA HIS A 261 -22.29 -3.16 0.92
C HIS A 261 -21.36 -1.94 0.91
N LEU A 262 -20.29 -1.98 0.11
CA LEU A 262 -19.32 -0.90 0.00
C LEU A 262 -19.93 0.41 -0.50
N LEU A 263 -20.84 0.34 -1.47
CA LEU A 263 -21.56 1.50 -1.98
C LEU A 263 -22.53 2.09 -0.94
N ALA A 264 -23.14 1.26 -0.09
CA ALA A 264 -23.99 1.74 1.00
C ALA A 264 -23.17 2.52 2.04
N ASP A 265 -21.99 2.01 2.39
CA ASP A 265 -21.09 2.63 3.36
C ASP A 265 -20.40 3.89 2.82
N SER A 266 -19.98 3.90 1.55
CA SER A 266 -19.48 5.09 0.84
C SER A 266 -20.52 6.21 0.79
N ARG A 267 -21.80 5.89 0.55
CA ARG A 267 -22.90 6.87 0.62
C ARG A 267 -23.08 7.42 2.03
N ALA A 268 -22.97 6.58 3.06
CA ALA A 268 -23.08 7.02 4.45
C ALA A 268 -21.94 7.97 4.86
N THR A 269 -20.69 7.65 4.49
CA THR A 269 -19.51 8.48 4.77
C THR A 269 -19.52 9.80 3.99
N THR A 270 -19.90 9.78 2.71
CA THR A 270 -20.05 10.98 1.87
C THR A 270 -21.11 11.92 2.42
N ASN A 271 -22.26 11.38 2.85
CA ASN A 271 -23.30 12.16 3.52
C ASN A 271 -22.82 12.79 4.85
N ARG A 272 -22.01 12.07 5.64
CA ARG A 272 -21.38 12.61 6.86
C ARG A 272 -20.36 13.73 6.55
N LYS A 273 -19.51 13.58 5.52
CA LYS A 273 -18.55 14.61 5.08
C LYS A 273 -19.30 15.86 4.58
N ALA A 274 -20.35 15.70 3.79
CA ALA A 274 -21.21 16.80 3.32
C ALA A 274 -21.93 17.52 4.48
N ALA A 275 -22.45 16.78 5.46
CA ALA A 275 -23.08 17.33 6.66
C ALA A 275 -22.09 18.14 7.53
N LYS A 276 -20.86 17.63 7.74
CA LYS A 276 -19.78 18.36 8.45
C LYS A 276 -19.39 19.65 7.72
N LYS A 277 -19.30 19.63 6.37
CA LYS A 277 -19.01 20.83 5.54
C LYS A 277 -20.14 21.87 5.67
N LYS A 278 -21.40 21.44 5.66
CA LYS A 278 -22.59 22.30 5.86
C LYS A 278 -22.63 22.90 7.27
N ALA A 279 -22.28 22.13 8.30
CA ALA A 279 -22.21 22.59 9.69
C ALA A 279 -21.10 23.63 9.91
N LYS A 280 -19.91 23.42 9.31
CA LYS A 280 -18.78 24.36 9.33
C LYS A 280 -19.14 25.70 8.65
N SER A 281 -19.86 25.64 7.52
CA SER A 281 -20.39 26.83 6.83
C SER A 281 -21.39 27.61 7.69
N LYS A 282 -22.37 26.93 8.30
CA LYS A 282 -23.33 27.56 9.22
C LYS A 282 -22.65 28.22 10.42
N ARG A 283 -21.63 27.59 11.03
CA ARG A 283 -20.83 28.17 12.12
C ARG A 283 -20.06 29.42 11.69
N LYS A 284 -19.51 29.45 10.47
CA LYS A 284 -18.83 30.65 9.92
C LYS A 284 -19.81 31.81 9.69
N MET A 285 -20.99 31.54 9.12
CA MET A 285 -22.03 32.56 8.92
C MET A 285 -22.55 33.14 10.25
N ALA A 286 -22.76 32.30 11.26
CA ALA A 286 -23.17 32.74 12.59
C ALA A 286 -22.12 33.64 13.27
N LYS A 287 -20.82 33.32 13.13
CA LYS A 287 -19.73 34.17 13.65
C LYS A 287 -19.63 35.52 12.92
N ALA A 288 -19.81 35.54 11.60
CA ALA A 288 -19.81 36.77 10.80
C ALA A 288 -20.98 37.70 11.17
N SER A 289 -22.18 37.15 11.37
CA SER A 289 -23.36 37.90 11.82
C SER A 289 -23.17 38.53 13.21
N ARG A 290 -22.63 37.77 14.17
CA ARG A 290 -22.32 38.27 15.52
C ARG A 290 -21.27 39.39 15.52
N LYS A 291 -20.25 39.31 14.65
CA LYS A 291 -19.22 40.36 14.49
C LYS A 291 -19.80 41.64 13.87
N LYS A 292 -20.77 41.54 12.96
CA LYS A 292 -21.47 42.68 12.34
C LYS A 292 -22.39 43.41 13.32
N ASN A 293 -23.09 42.66 14.19
CA ASN A 293 -23.96 43.26 15.21
C ASN A 293 -23.20 43.92 16.36
N ARG A 294 -21.98 43.48 16.67
CA ARG A 294 -21.12 44.11 17.69
C ARG A 294 -20.49 45.44 17.26
N ARG A 295 -20.47 45.73 15.94
CA ARG A 295 -19.97 46.99 15.36
C ARG A 295 -21.06 48.06 15.19
N LYS A 296 -22.32 47.73 15.49
CA LYS A 296 -23.50 48.62 15.41
C LYS A 296 -24.02 49.06 16.79
N ARG A 297 -23.29 48.75 17.85
CA ARG A 297 -23.50 49.27 19.20
C ARG A 297 -22.37 50.21 19.56
#